data_AF-A0A120KY86-F1
#
_entry.id   AF-A0A120KY86-F1
#
_cell.length_a   1.000
_cell.length_b   1.000
_cell.length_c   1.000
_cell.angle_alpha   90.00
_cell.angle_beta   90.00
_cell.angle_gamma   90.00
#
_symmetry.space_group_name_H-M   'P 1'
#
loop_
_entity.id
_entity.type
_entity.pdbx_description
1 polymer ?
#
loop_
_entity_poly.entity_id
_entity_poly.type
_entity_poly.pdbx_seq_one_letter_code
_entity_poly.pdbx_strand_id
1 'polypeptide(L)'
;MLKKPTIFFRLRAALARHPNAISLGSIAFSVIVLVSAMAILLQARNDATLRATENADNLARVLEHDITHTTELTDLSIQAAVDGAEDADVMQLPPRLRNELLFDRSASASRYIGSFLCLDAHGKIIVDSSSIVPRGNNLADRVWFTIHRDNPGIGLYVSRPLQSRLIPGEVDLMFSRRVNRPDGSFAGVVVAAFRLDYFKNLLSGVSVGPGGIITLLQDDGHVILRYPNDGTRVDENFAGRKNFERFKSTGVSSFFGVSKDGTERLYNFRRFEKLKMIVIIAPTSHYVFADWNSRAWYIGVVTLLLVFGLVSAARLLSVEFQHRLEVEARLRNMTRVDGLTGLSNRRNLDERLLFEWHRSKRSGEPLAILFVDIDRFKSYNDTYGHQSGDDALTAVAQAIAKSSQRPGDITARFGGEEFVVVLPETDSKGATLVAAAIHCAVHALSIEHTGSEHGMITVSIGVASTQADDIADALALIRAADRAAYRAKASGRNQTSVAGPYSDEVLIS
;
A
#
# COMPACT_ATOMS: atom_id res chain seq x y z
N MET A 1 25.80 26.15 29.54
CA MET A 1 24.67 25.21 29.40
C MET A 1 24.46 24.91 27.90
N LEU A 2 25.02 23.81 27.40
CA LEU A 2 24.91 23.42 25.98
C LEU A 2 23.53 22.80 25.73
N LYS A 3 22.69 23.46 24.92
CA LYS A 3 21.38 22.94 24.48
C LYS A 3 21.58 21.58 23.81
N LYS A 4 20.96 20.53 24.36
CA LYS A 4 20.92 19.21 23.72
C LYS A 4 20.38 19.37 22.28
N PRO A 5 21.06 18.81 21.25
CA PRO A 5 20.60 18.92 19.88
C PRO A 5 19.21 18.27 19.74
N THR A 6 18.28 19.02 19.14
CA THR A 6 16.91 18.57 18.86
C THR A 6 16.94 17.32 17.98
N ILE A 7 15.90 16.47 18.09
CA ILE A 7 15.73 15.25 17.26
C ILE A 7 15.92 15.56 15.77
N PHE A 8 15.42 16.72 15.32
CA PHE A 8 15.62 17.23 13.97
C PHE A 8 17.09 17.42 13.56
N PHE A 9 17.95 17.89 14.46
CA PHE A 9 19.37 18.09 14.15
C PHE A 9 20.10 16.75 14.00
N ARG A 10 19.78 15.76 14.86
CA ARG A 10 20.32 14.40 14.75
C ARG A 10 19.83 13.68 13.49
N LEU A 11 18.55 13.84 13.16
CA LEU A 11 17.97 13.27 11.94
C LEU A 11 18.61 13.87 10.68
N ARG A 12 18.80 15.19 10.65
CA ARG A 12 19.45 15.91 9.54
C ARG A 12 20.91 15.49 9.36
N ALA A 13 21.66 15.34 10.46
CA ALA A 13 23.04 14.86 10.43
C ALA A 13 23.15 13.37 10.01
N ALA A 14 22.17 12.53 10.35
CA ALA A 14 22.12 11.13 9.93
C ALA A 14 21.74 10.98 8.44
N LEU A 15 20.75 11.74 7.97
CA LEU A 15 20.35 11.79 6.56
C LEU A 15 21.48 12.32 5.66
N ALA A 16 22.27 13.28 6.16
CA ALA A 16 23.42 13.80 5.44
C ALA A 16 24.55 12.78 5.24
N ARG A 17 24.65 11.76 6.11
CA ARG A 17 25.65 10.68 5.98
C ARG A 17 25.21 9.53 5.08
N HIS A 18 23.90 9.39 4.84
CA HIS A 18 23.35 8.28 4.07
C HIS A 18 22.26 8.77 3.09
N PRO A 19 22.64 9.32 1.92
CA PRO A 19 21.68 9.77 0.89
C PRO A 19 20.72 8.66 0.44
N ASN A 20 21.13 7.38 0.54
CA ASN A 20 20.28 6.23 0.26
C ASN A 20 19.13 6.05 1.28
N ALA A 21 19.25 6.60 2.49
CA ALA A 21 18.21 6.53 3.51
C ALA A 21 16.95 7.34 3.11
N ILE A 22 17.12 8.42 2.35
CA ILE A 22 16.00 9.20 1.80
C ILE A 22 15.20 8.34 0.80
N SER A 23 15.90 7.66 -0.10
CA SER A 23 15.24 6.75 -1.06
C SER A 23 14.59 5.56 -0.37
N LEU A 24 15.24 4.97 0.64
CA LEU A 24 14.67 3.85 1.40
C LEU A 24 13.39 4.27 2.14
N GLY A 25 13.41 5.46 2.77
CA GLY A 25 12.24 6.01 3.46
C GLY A 25 11.08 6.29 2.52
N SER A 26 11.35 6.84 1.33
CA SER A 26 10.32 7.07 0.31
C SER A 26 9.72 5.77 -0.23
N ILE A 27 10.54 4.73 -0.44
CA ILE A 27 10.07 3.40 -0.83
C ILE A 27 9.18 2.80 0.27
N ALA A 28 9.62 2.83 1.53
CA ALA A 28 8.84 2.33 2.66
C ALA A 28 7.49 3.04 2.78
N PHE A 29 7.48 4.38 2.66
CA PHE A 29 6.23 5.16 2.67
C PHE A 29 5.32 4.83 1.48
N SER A 30 5.89 4.65 0.29
CA SER A 30 5.16 4.25 -0.91
C SER A 30 4.49 2.88 -0.76
N VAL A 31 5.17 1.92 -0.12
CA VAL A 31 4.59 0.60 0.21
C VAL A 31 3.40 0.77 1.15
N ILE A 32 3.51 1.60 2.19
CA ILE A 32 2.39 1.87 3.11
C ILE A 32 1.19 2.46 2.37
N VAL A 33 1.42 3.42 1.45
CA VAL A 33 0.37 4.00 0.62
C VAL A 33 -0.32 2.94 -0.25
N LEU A 34 0.45 2.05 -0.90
CA LEU A 34 -0.09 0.96 -1.71
C LEU A 34 -0.89 -0.05 -0.88
N VAL A 35 -0.37 -0.46 0.29
CA VAL A 35 -1.07 -1.36 1.21
C VAL A 35 -2.36 -0.74 1.71
N SER A 36 -2.34 0.55 2.05
CA SER A 36 -3.55 1.27 2.50
C SER A 36 -4.59 1.36 1.40
N ALA A 37 -4.17 1.71 0.17
CA ALA A 37 -5.07 1.74 -0.99
C ALA A 37 -5.67 0.35 -1.26
N MET A 38 -4.85 -0.71 -1.23
CA MET A 38 -5.34 -2.09 -1.38
C MET A 38 -6.33 -2.47 -0.29
N ALA A 39 -6.07 -2.14 0.98
CA ALA A 39 -6.97 -2.40 2.09
C ALA A 39 -8.33 -1.69 1.90
N ILE A 40 -8.31 -0.42 1.48
CA ILE A 40 -9.53 0.35 1.16
C ILE A 40 -10.31 -0.31 0.02
N LEU A 41 -9.63 -0.77 -1.03
CA LEU A 41 -10.29 -1.45 -2.16
C LEU A 41 -10.89 -2.80 -1.75
N LEU A 42 -10.19 -3.59 -0.94
CA LEU A 42 -10.71 -4.85 -0.41
C LEU A 42 -11.93 -4.62 0.49
N GLN A 43 -11.87 -3.61 1.36
CA GLN A 43 -13.01 -3.22 2.20
C GLN A 43 -14.21 -2.80 1.36
N ALA A 44 -14.00 -1.92 0.37
CA ALA A 44 -15.06 -1.48 -0.53
C ALA A 44 -15.71 -2.63 -1.31
N ARG A 45 -14.94 -3.67 -1.65
CA ARG A 45 -15.45 -4.90 -2.29
C ARG A 45 -16.34 -5.71 -1.34
N ASN A 46 -15.91 -5.86 -0.09
CA ASN A 46 -16.71 -6.54 0.93
C ASN A 46 -18.00 -5.77 1.21
N ASP A 47 -17.93 -4.44 1.33
CA ASP A 47 -19.11 -3.58 1.53
C ASP A 47 -20.09 -3.64 0.36
N ALA A 48 -19.59 -3.73 -0.89
CA ALA A 48 -20.43 -3.93 -2.06
C ALA A 48 -21.19 -5.26 -2.01
N THR A 49 -20.51 -6.34 -1.61
CA THR A 49 -21.12 -7.66 -1.44
C THR A 49 -22.17 -7.65 -0.32
N LEU A 50 -21.83 -7.08 0.84
CA LEU A 50 -22.73 -7.00 1.99
C LEU A 50 -24.01 -6.22 1.64
N ARG A 51 -23.88 -5.03 1.06
CA ARG A 51 -25.02 -4.21 0.63
C ARG A 51 -25.92 -4.94 -0.37
N ALA A 52 -25.32 -5.64 -1.35
CA ALA A 52 -26.09 -6.41 -2.31
C ALA A 52 -26.86 -7.57 -1.65
N THR A 53 -26.23 -8.26 -0.70
CA THR A 53 -26.87 -9.32 0.09
C THR A 53 -27.99 -8.79 0.97
N GLU A 54 -27.79 -7.68 1.67
CA GLU A 54 -28.81 -7.05 2.52
C GLU A 54 -30.01 -6.57 1.71
N ASN A 55 -29.77 -5.90 0.58
CA ASN A 55 -30.85 -5.46 -0.30
C ASN A 55 -31.63 -6.65 -0.86
N ALA A 56 -30.94 -7.71 -1.29
CA ALA A 56 -31.59 -8.92 -1.76
C ALA A 56 -32.40 -9.62 -0.67
N ASP A 57 -31.89 -9.74 0.57
CA ASP A 57 -32.65 -10.34 1.67
C ASP A 57 -33.88 -9.49 2.06
N ASN A 58 -33.77 -8.15 2.03
CA ASN A 58 -34.90 -7.27 2.25
C ASN A 58 -36.00 -7.46 1.19
N LEU A 59 -35.63 -7.51 -0.09
CA LEU A 59 -36.57 -7.79 -1.18
C LEU A 59 -37.19 -9.19 -1.05
N ALA A 60 -36.39 -10.20 -0.72
CA ALA A 60 -36.87 -11.57 -0.51
C ALA A 60 -37.86 -11.66 0.65
N ARG A 61 -37.65 -10.88 1.73
CA ARG A 61 -38.56 -10.80 2.87
C ARG A 61 -39.89 -10.14 2.52
N VAL A 62 -39.88 -9.10 1.68
CA VAL A 62 -41.10 -8.47 1.17
C VAL A 62 -41.89 -9.47 0.31
N LEU A 63 -41.22 -10.20 -0.59
CA LEU A 63 -41.86 -11.22 -1.41
C LEU A 63 -42.40 -12.39 -0.58
N GLU A 64 -41.65 -12.86 0.41
CA GLU A 64 -42.11 -13.88 1.37
C GLU A 64 -43.38 -13.41 2.08
N HIS A 65 -43.39 -12.19 2.60
CA HIS A 65 -44.54 -11.63 3.29
C HIS A 65 -45.76 -11.51 2.37
N ASP A 66 -45.61 -10.93 1.17
CA ASP A 66 -46.72 -10.73 0.23
C ASP A 66 -47.32 -12.05 -0.25
N ILE A 67 -46.47 -13.02 -0.63
CA ILE A 67 -46.92 -14.34 -1.09
C ILE A 67 -47.56 -15.13 0.05
N THR A 68 -46.99 -15.09 1.26
CA THR A 68 -47.54 -15.78 2.43
C THR A 68 -48.89 -15.20 2.80
N HIS A 69 -48.98 -13.88 2.92
CA HIS A 69 -50.22 -13.19 3.28
C HIS A 69 -51.32 -13.42 2.22
N THR A 70 -50.99 -13.32 0.94
CA THR A 70 -51.96 -13.58 -0.14
C THR A 70 -52.41 -15.03 -0.16
N THR A 71 -51.52 -15.97 0.14
CA THR A 71 -51.86 -17.39 0.29
C THR A 71 -52.77 -17.62 1.50
N GLU A 72 -52.48 -17.02 2.66
CA GLU A 72 -53.30 -17.13 3.86
C GLU A 72 -54.72 -16.58 3.63
N LEU A 73 -54.84 -15.43 2.95
CA LEU A 73 -56.15 -14.88 2.53
C LEU A 73 -56.89 -15.83 1.58
N THR A 74 -56.19 -16.40 0.61
CA THR A 74 -56.78 -17.36 -0.34
C THR A 74 -57.24 -18.63 0.38
N ASP A 75 -56.45 -19.11 1.33
CA ASP A 75 -56.75 -20.30 2.12
C ASP A 75 -58.01 -20.10 2.97
N LEU A 76 -58.18 -18.92 3.59
CA LEU A 76 -59.40 -18.57 4.31
C LEU A 76 -60.63 -18.57 3.39
N SER A 77 -60.51 -18.05 2.17
CA SER A 77 -61.60 -18.13 1.18
C SER A 77 -61.93 -19.57 0.77
N ILE A 78 -60.92 -20.43 0.62
CA ILE A 78 -61.14 -21.86 0.34
C ILE A 78 -61.81 -22.53 1.54
N GLN A 79 -61.40 -22.24 2.77
CA GLN A 79 -62.02 -22.79 3.98
C GLN A 79 -63.49 -22.39 4.08
N ALA A 80 -63.83 -21.12 3.86
CA ALA A 80 -65.23 -20.67 3.85
C ALA A 80 -66.07 -21.40 2.78
N ALA A 81 -65.50 -21.65 1.61
CA ALA A 81 -66.16 -22.42 0.56
C ALA A 81 -66.27 -23.92 0.91
N VAL A 82 -65.32 -24.48 1.65
CA VAL A 82 -65.41 -25.84 2.21
C VAL A 82 -66.55 -25.90 3.22
N ASP A 83 -66.57 -25.00 4.21
CA ASP A 83 -67.60 -24.95 5.26
C ASP A 83 -69.01 -24.87 4.66
N GLY A 84 -69.21 -24.00 3.65
CA GLY A 84 -70.49 -23.92 2.94
C GLY A 84 -70.78 -25.13 2.04
N ALA A 85 -69.77 -25.85 1.54
CA ALA A 85 -69.98 -27.08 0.77
C ALA A 85 -70.29 -28.30 1.66
N GLU A 86 -69.84 -28.28 2.92
CA GLU A 86 -70.18 -29.28 3.94
C GLU A 86 -71.58 -29.04 4.53
N ASP A 87 -72.11 -27.81 4.46
CA ASP A 87 -73.46 -27.45 4.87
C ASP A 87 -74.52 -27.85 3.83
N ALA A 88 -75.40 -28.78 4.24
CA ALA A 88 -76.48 -29.29 3.39
C ALA A 88 -77.53 -28.24 3.02
N ASP A 89 -77.78 -27.25 3.89
CA ASP A 89 -78.76 -26.18 3.64
C ASP A 89 -78.21 -25.22 2.58
N VAL A 90 -76.93 -24.89 2.65
CA VAL A 90 -76.23 -24.08 1.65
C VAL A 90 -76.25 -24.75 0.28
N MET A 91 -75.98 -26.06 0.22
CA MET A 91 -75.92 -26.79 -1.05
C MET A 91 -77.29 -26.96 -1.73
N GLN A 92 -78.39 -26.85 -0.97
CA GLN A 92 -79.78 -26.86 -1.46
C GLN A 92 -80.25 -25.49 -1.99
N LEU A 93 -79.51 -24.41 -1.73
CA LEU A 93 -79.87 -23.08 -2.24
C LEU A 93 -79.92 -23.06 -3.78
N PRO A 94 -80.73 -22.17 -4.38
CA PRO A 94 -80.70 -21.92 -5.82
C PRO A 94 -79.27 -21.60 -6.30
N PRO A 95 -78.85 -22.08 -7.49
CA PRO A 95 -77.45 -21.98 -7.94
C PRO A 95 -76.83 -20.59 -7.83
N ARG A 96 -77.61 -19.54 -8.08
CA ARG A 96 -77.14 -18.15 -7.94
C ARG A 96 -76.78 -17.80 -6.50
N LEU A 97 -77.69 -18.05 -5.55
CA LEU A 97 -77.47 -17.73 -4.13
C LEU A 97 -76.38 -18.61 -3.53
N ARG A 98 -76.33 -19.88 -3.93
CA ARG A 98 -75.27 -20.81 -3.54
C ARG A 98 -73.89 -20.32 -4.00
N ASN A 99 -73.73 -19.94 -5.27
CA ASN A 99 -72.46 -19.43 -5.78
C ASN A 99 -72.05 -18.12 -5.09
N GLU A 100 -73.01 -17.21 -4.82
CA GLU A 100 -72.74 -15.94 -4.11
C GLU A 100 -72.33 -16.17 -2.64
N LEU A 101 -72.84 -17.22 -1.99
CA LEU A 101 -72.50 -17.56 -0.60
C LEU A 101 -71.16 -18.31 -0.51
N LEU A 102 -70.94 -19.30 -1.39
CA LEU A 102 -69.73 -20.13 -1.39
C LEU A 102 -68.49 -19.34 -1.84
N PHE A 103 -68.67 -18.42 -2.78
CA PHE A 103 -67.57 -17.61 -3.29
C PHE A 103 -67.79 -16.17 -2.85
N ASP A 104 -67.09 -15.79 -1.78
CA ASP A 104 -67.02 -14.40 -1.36
C ASP A 104 -66.66 -13.51 -2.57
N ARG A 105 -67.31 -12.34 -2.67
CA ARG A 105 -67.02 -11.34 -3.70
C ARG A 105 -65.56 -10.91 -3.65
N SER A 106 -64.89 -11.01 -2.49
CA SER A 106 -63.44 -10.73 -2.38
C SER A 106 -62.57 -11.72 -3.17
N ALA A 107 -62.88 -13.02 -3.12
CA ALA A 107 -62.15 -14.10 -3.78
C ALA A 107 -62.40 -14.11 -5.29
N SER A 108 -63.63 -13.82 -5.71
CA SER A 108 -64.06 -13.74 -7.12
C SER A 108 -63.76 -12.39 -7.79
N ALA A 109 -63.56 -11.30 -7.04
CA ALA A 109 -63.17 -9.98 -7.57
C ALA A 109 -61.65 -9.77 -7.65
N SER A 110 -60.83 -10.64 -7.05
CA SER A 110 -59.38 -10.52 -7.16
C SER A 110 -58.93 -10.86 -8.59
N ARG A 111 -58.14 -9.98 -9.24
CA ARG A 111 -57.58 -10.25 -10.58
C ARG A 111 -56.58 -11.43 -10.61
N TYR A 112 -56.13 -11.86 -9.43
CA TYR A 112 -55.02 -12.79 -9.24
C TYR A 112 -55.45 -14.24 -9.11
N ILE A 113 -56.69 -14.47 -8.67
CA ILE A 113 -57.29 -15.79 -8.57
C ILE A 113 -58.19 -16.00 -9.79
N GLY A 114 -58.01 -17.13 -10.46
CA GLY A 114 -58.82 -17.61 -11.57
C GLY A 114 -60.14 -18.23 -11.06
N SER A 115 -60.50 -19.39 -11.61
CA SER A 115 -61.74 -20.08 -11.20
C SER A 115 -61.61 -20.75 -9.84
N PHE A 116 -62.62 -20.57 -8.99
CA PHE A 116 -62.89 -21.42 -7.82
C PHE A 116 -63.92 -22.47 -8.21
N LEU A 117 -63.68 -23.71 -7.79
CA LEU A 117 -64.52 -24.85 -8.13
C LEU A 117 -64.79 -25.67 -6.87
N CYS A 118 -66.02 -26.14 -6.73
CA CYS A 118 -66.34 -27.25 -5.84
C CYS A 118 -66.59 -28.49 -6.70
N LEU A 119 -65.92 -29.58 -6.35
CA LEU A 119 -66.05 -30.88 -7.00
C LEU A 119 -66.66 -31.88 -6.05
N ASP A 120 -67.48 -32.79 -6.57
CA ASP A 120 -68.00 -33.92 -5.81
C ASP A 120 -66.96 -35.04 -5.60
N ALA A 121 -67.35 -36.09 -4.88
CA ALA A 121 -66.51 -37.25 -4.59
C ALA A 121 -66.04 -38.02 -5.84
N HIS A 122 -66.67 -37.79 -6.99
CA HIS A 122 -66.32 -38.38 -8.28
C HIS A 122 -65.53 -37.43 -9.19
N GLY A 123 -65.17 -36.25 -8.68
CA GLY A 123 -64.38 -35.23 -9.38
C GLY A 123 -65.18 -34.46 -10.44
N LYS A 124 -66.50 -34.48 -10.38
CA LYS A 124 -67.34 -33.64 -11.26
C LYS A 124 -67.50 -32.25 -10.64
N ILE A 125 -67.39 -31.21 -11.46
CA ILE A 125 -67.60 -29.82 -11.02
C ILE A 125 -69.10 -29.64 -10.71
N ILE A 126 -69.42 -29.25 -9.48
CA ILE A 126 -70.79 -29.02 -8.99
C ILE A 126 -71.08 -27.54 -8.72
N VAL A 127 -70.04 -26.74 -8.49
CA VAL A 127 -70.12 -25.29 -8.32
C VAL A 127 -68.89 -24.66 -9.00
N ASP A 128 -69.09 -23.57 -9.75
CA ASP A 128 -68.05 -22.88 -10.50
C ASP A 128 -68.21 -21.36 -10.31
N SER A 129 -67.17 -20.67 -9.88
CA SER A 129 -67.23 -19.21 -9.65
C SER A 129 -67.34 -18.39 -10.93
N SER A 130 -66.93 -18.96 -12.07
CA SER A 130 -66.92 -18.27 -13.36
C SER A 130 -68.17 -18.54 -14.22
N SER A 131 -69.04 -19.47 -13.81
CA SER A 131 -70.27 -19.82 -14.53
C SER A 131 -71.35 -20.35 -13.58
N ILE A 132 -72.59 -19.87 -13.76
CA ILE A 132 -73.75 -20.35 -13.00
C ILE A 132 -74.05 -21.83 -13.31
N VAL A 133 -73.82 -22.25 -14.56
CA VAL A 133 -73.91 -23.66 -14.97
C VAL A 133 -72.51 -24.27 -14.88
N PRO A 134 -72.26 -25.26 -14.01
CA PRO A 134 -70.96 -25.88 -13.88
C PRO A 134 -70.50 -26.50 -15.21
N ARG A 135 -69.23 -26.33 -15.54
CA ARG A 135 -68.64 -26.96 -16.73
C ARG A 135 -68.65 -28.48 -16.56
N GLY A 136 -68.97 -29.22 -17.63
CA GLY A 136 -69.15 -30.68 -17.59
C GLY A 136 -67.85 -31.50 -17.46
N ASN A 137 -66.72 -30.87 -17.17
CA ASN A 137 -65.43 -31.54 -17.04
C ASN A 137 -65.39 -32.39 -15.76
N ASN A 138 -64.75 -33.56 -15.85
CA ASN A 138 -64.36 -34.35 -14.69
C ASN A 138 -62.84 -34.16 -14.45
N LEU A 139 -62.46 -33.92 -13.20
CA LEU A 139 -61.10 -33.64 -12.76
C LEU A 139 -60.62 -34.63 -11.67
N ALA A 140 -61.23 -35.80 -11.56
CA ALA A 140 -60.89 -36.83 -10.57
C ALA A 140 -59.48 -37.41 -10.72
N ASP A 141 -58.90 -37.33 -11.92
CA ASP A 141 -57.55 -37.80 -12.25
C ASP A 141 -56.46 -36.78 -11.90
N ARG A 142 -56.82 -35.59 -11.42
CA ARG A 142 -55.86 -34.56 -11.03
C ARG A 142 -55.19 -34.93 -9.71
N VAL A 143 -53.88 -34.71 -9.63
CA VAL A 143 -53.07 -35.03 -8.44
C VAL A 143 -53.60 -34.34 -7.18
N TRP A 144 -53.99 -33.07 -7.28
CA TRP A 144 -54.57 -32.32 -6.16
C TRP A 144 -55.94 -32.89 -5.71
N PHE A 145 -56.68 -33.61 -6.58
CA PHE A 145 -57.93 -34.26 -6.20
C PHE A 145 -57.66 -35.59 -5.50
N THR A 146 -56.81 -36.45 -6.09
CA THR A 146 -56.49 -37.77 -5.54
C THR A 146 -55.81 -37.68 -4.18
N ILE A 147 -54.95 -36.69 -3.98
CA ILE A 147 -54.28 -36.46 -2.70
C ILE A 147 -55.29 -36.20 -1.57
N HIS A 148 -56.33 -35.39 -1.79
CA HIS A 148 -57.37 -35.12 -0.79
C HIS A 148 -58.32 -36.30 -0.56
N ARG A 149 -58.58 -37.08 -1.63
CA ARG A 149 -59.36 -38.33 -1.52
C ARG A 149 -58.63 -39.34 -0.60
N ASP A 150 -57.32 -39.48 -0.80
CA ASP A 150 -56.52 -40.54 -0.20
C ASP A 150 -55.91 -40.13 1.16
N ASN A 151 -55.86 -38.82 1.49
CA ASN A 151 -55.25 -38.30 2.72
C ASN A 151 -56.19 -37.33 3.48
N PRO A 152 -57.00 -37.81 4.45
CA PRO A 152 -57.98 -36.99 5.18
C PRO A 152 -57.44 -35.78 5.96
N GLY A 153 -56.14 -35.77 6.30
CA GLY A 153 -55.53 -34.76 7.18
C GLY A 153 -54.52 -33.82 6.52
N ILE A 154 -54.45 -33.77 5.19
CA ILE A 154 -53.38 -33.01 4.51
C ILE A 154 -53.50 -31.48 4.63
N GLY A 155 -54.70 -30.96 4.93
CA GLY A 155 -54.93 -29.51 5.04
C GLY A 155 -54.93 -28.83 3.66
N LEU A 156 -54.33 -27.64 3.56
CA LEU A 156 -54.15 -26.96 2.27
C LEU A 156 -53.08 -27.67 1.45
N TYR A 157 -53.43 -28.04 0.21
CA TYR A 157 -52.47 -28.55 -0.76
C TYR A 157 -52.23 -27.51 -1.88
N VAL A 158 -50.97 -27.16 -2.10
CA VAL A 158 -50.50 -26.31 -3.20
C VAL A 158 -49.83 -27.20 -4.24
N SER A 159 -50.41 -27.27 -5.43
CA SER A 159 -49.88 -28.10 -6.54
C SER A 159 -48.64 -27.50 -7.20
N ARG A 160 -47.96 -28.29 -8.02
CA ARG A 160 -46.96 -27.78 -8.99
C ARG A 160 -47.63 -26.95 -10.08
N PRO A 161 -46.91 -26.05 -10.77
CA PRO A 161 -47.45 -25.34 -11.93
C PRO A 161 -47.95 -26.33 -12.97
N LEU A 162 -49.23 -26.21 -13.35
CA LEU A 162 -49.88 -27.15 -14.25
C LEU A 162 -50.73 -26.41 -15.28
N GLN A 163 -50.79 -26.97 -16.49
CA GLN A 163 -51.69 -26.43 -17.51
C GLN A 163 -53.14 -26.55 -17.05
N SER A 164 -53.87 -25.46 -17.20
CA SER A 164 -55.29 -25.39 -16.92
C SER A 164 -56.07 -26.25 -17.92
N ARG A 165 -56.99 -27.06 -17.42
CA ARG A 165 -57.94 -27.82 -18.26
C ARG A 165 -59.16 -27.00 -18.66
N LEU A 166 -59.35 -25.87 -17.99
CA LEU A 166 -60.52 -25.03 -18.13
C LEU A 166 -60.27 -23.85 -19.07
N ILE A 167 -59.03 -23.37 -19.12
CA ILE A 167 -58.59 -22.27 -19.97
C ILE A 167 -57.35 -22.71 -20.75
N PRO A 168 -57.46 -22.99 -22.06
CA PRO A 168 -56.33 -23.41 -22.87
C PRO A 168 -55.20 -22.39 -22.87
N GLY A 169 -53.96 -22.84 -22.63
CA GLY A 169 -52.77 -22.00 -22.64
C GLY A 169 -52.44 -21.31 -21.31
N GLU A 170 -53.33 -21.35 -20.31
CA GLU A 170 -53.03 -20.87 -18.96
C GLU A 170 -52.29 -21.94 -18.14
N VAL A 171 -51.34 -21.47 -17.32
CA VAL A 171 -50.62 -22.30 -16.34
C VAL A 171 -50.84 -21.67 -14.97
N ASP A 172 -51.36 -22.48 -14.06
CA ASP A 172 -51.80 -22.03 -12.74
C ASP A 172 -51.22 -22.94 -11.65
N LEU A 173 -51.15 -22.38 -10.45
CA LEU A 173 -50.99 -23.15 -9.23
C LEU A 173 -52.36 -23.42 -8.62
N MET A 174 -52.69 -24.69 -8.40
CA MET A 174 -53.94 -25.08 -7.74
C MET A 174 -53.76 -25.10 -6.23
N PHE A 175 -54.63 -24.39 -5.53
CA PHE A 175 -54.77 -24.39 -4.07
C PHE A 175 -56.03 -25.16 -3.76
N SER A 176 -55.95 -26.20 -2.93
CA SER A 176 -57.08 -27.11 -2.75
C SER A 176 -57.21 -27.63 -1.33
N ARG A 177 -58.46 -27.90 -0.92
CA ARG A 177 -58.81 -28.54 0.35
C ARG A 177 -59.88 -29.62 0.16
N ARG A 178 -59.82 -30.64 1.02
CA ARG A 178 -60.81 -31.71 1.12
C ARG A 178 -62.13 -31.16 1.68
N VAL A 179 -63.23 -31.61 1.08
CA VAL A 179 -64.59 -31.47 1.64
C VAL A 179 -64.99 -32.82 2.23
N ASN A 180 -65.52 -32.80 3.44
CA ASN A 180 -65.93 -33.98 4.18
C ASN A 180 -67.44 -34.08 4.25
N ARG A 181 -67.94 -35.30 4.35
CA ARG A 181 -69.30 -35.53 4.81
C ARG A 181 -69.35 -35.38 6.33
N PRO A 182 -70.54 -35.26 6.95
CA PRO A 182 -70.68 -35.23 8.41
C PRO A 182 -70.06 -36.45 9.12
N ASP A 183 -69.92 -37.59 8.43
CA ASP A 183 -69.28 -38.81 8.93
C ASP A 183 -67.74 -38.82 8.75
N GLY A 184 -67.15 -37.75 8.23
CA GLY A 184 -65.72 -37.61 7.93
C GLY A 184 -65.26 -38.27 6.62
N SER A 185 -66.16 -38.95 5.89
CA SER A 185 -65.85 -39.55 4.59
C SER A 185 -65.64 -38.48 3.52
N PHE A 186 -64.95 -38.82 2.43
CA PHE A 186 -64.61 -37.88 1.36
C PHE A 186 -65.85 -37.45 0.57
N ALA A 187 -66.22 -36.17 0.66
CA ALA A 187 -67.34 -35.60 -0.08
C ALA A 187 -66.91 -34.94 -1.40
N GLY A 188 -65.65 -34.52 -1.51
CA GLY A 188 -65.17 -33.79 -2.67
C GLY A 188 -63.97 -32.89 -2.36
N VAL A 189 -63.74 -31.91 -3.24
CA VAL A 189 -62.62 -30.96 -3.12
C VAL A 189 -63.07 -29.56 -3.51
N VAL A 190 -62.67 -28.56 -2.74
CA VAL A 190 -62.67 -27.16 -3.19
C VAL A 190 -61.29 -26.83 -3.72
N VAL A 191 -61.23 -26.20 -4.89
CA VAL A 191 -59.98 -25.80 -5.53
C VAL A 191 -60.08 -24.37 -6.08
N ALA A 192 -59.01 -23.60 -5.89
CA ALA A 192 -58.80 -22.28 -6.47
C ALA A 192 -57.60 -22.35 -7.43
N ALA A 193 -57.79 -21.85 -8.65
CA ALA A 193 -56.70 -21.68 -9.61
C ALA A 193 -56.00 -20.34 -9.37
N PHE A 194 -54.72 -20.35 -9.05
CA PHE A 194 -53.93 -19.16 -8.77
C PHE A 194 -53.02 -18.86 -9.96
N ARG A 195 -53.22 -17.71 -10.59
CA ARG A 195 -52.57 -17.40 -11.87
C ARG A 195 -51.10 -17.09 -11.69
N LEU A 196 -50.25 -17.63 -12.58
CA LEU A 196 -48.83 -17.28 -12.59
C LEU A 196 -48.58 -15.80 -12.93
N ASP A 197 -49.53 -15.12 -13.58
CA ASP A 197 -49.44 -13.70 -13.89
C ASP A 197 -49.39 -12.81 -12.64
N TYR A 198 -49.99 -13.22 -11.51
CA TYR A 198 -49.80 -12.52 -10.24
C TYR A 198 -48.32 -12.48 -9.86
N PHE A 199 -47.68 -13.66 -9.82
CA PHE A 199 -46.27 -13.76 -9.46
C PHE A 199 -45.41 -12.99 -10.46
N LYS A 200 -45.75 -13.06 -11.75
CA LYS A 200 -45.04 -12.30 -12.79
C LYS A 200 -45.11 -10.80 -12.54
N ASN A 201 -46.30 -10.27 -12.26
CA ASN A 201 -46.48 -8.85 -11.97
C ASN A 201 -45.74 -8.46 -10.69
N LEU A 202 -45.85 -9.26 -9.64
CA LEU A 202 -45.15 -9.07 -8.37
C LEU A 202 -43.63 -9.01 -8.56
N LEU A 203 -43.05 -10.00 -9.24
CA LEU A 203 -41.61 -10.06 -9.50
C LEU A 203 -41.15 -8.95 -10.45
N SER A 204 -41.98 -8.55 -11.42
CA SER A 204 -41.65 -7.47 -12.36
C SER A 204 -41.58 -6.08 -11.72
N GLY A 205 -42.28 -5.89 -10.59
CA GLY A 205 -42.22 -4.66 -9.80
C GLY A 205 -40.92 -4.50 -9.01
N VAL A 206 -40.08 -5.55 -8.95
CA VAL A 206 -38.82 -5.56 -8.20
C VAL A 206 -37.63 -5.44 -9.15
N SER A 207 -36.82 -4.40 -8.98
CA SER A 207 -35.59 -4.20 -9.74
C SER A 207 -34.40 -4.86 -9.06
N VAL A 208 -33.75 -5.79 -9.76
CA VAL A 208 -32.55 -6.52 -9.30
C VAL A 208 -31.29 -6.18 -10.12
N GLY A 209 -31.35 -5.05 -10.85
CA GLY A 209 -30.30 -4.59 -11.74
C GLY A 209 -30.22 -5.34 -13.08
N PRO A 210 -29.39 -4.86 -14.02
CA PRO A 210 -29.25 -5.44 -15.36
C PRO A 210 -28.76 -6.89 -15.33
N GLY A 211 -29.47 -7.77 -16.04
CA GLY A 211 -29.19 -9.21 -16.11
C GLY A 211 -29.45 -9.98 -14.81
N GLY A 212 -29.94 -9.29 -13.76
CA GLY A 212 -30.37 -9.90 -12.52
C GLY A 212 -31.65 -10.72 -12.74
N ILE A 213 -31.83 -11.75 -11.93
CA ILE A 213 -32.98 -12.65 -12.01
C ILE A 213 -33.62 -12.83 -10.64
N ILE A 214 -34.93 -13.05 -10.64
CA ILE A 214 -35.71 -13.52 -9.52
C ILE A 214 -36.32 -14.85 -9.91
N THR A 215 -36.20 -15.86 -9.06
CA THR A 215 -36.75 -17.20 -9.32
C THR A 215 -37.55 -17.64 -8.10
N LEU A 216 -38.78 -18.08 -8.34
CA LEU A 216 -39.61 -18.77 -7.38
C LEU A 216 -39.62 -20.27 -7.73
N LEU A 217 -39.25 -21.10 -6.76
CA LEU A 217 -39.16 -22.56 -6.89
C LEU A 217 -39.98 -23.24 -5.80
N GLN A 218 -40.41 -24.47 -6.05
CA GLN A 218 -40.78 -25.39 -4.99
C GLN A 218 -39.54 -25.97 -4.30
N ASP A 219 -39.71 -26.43 -3.06
CA ASP A 219 -38.66 -27.06 -2.26
C ASP A 219 -38.10 -28.36 -2.87
N ASP A 220 -38.85 -28.99 -3.77
CA ASP A 220 -38.45 -30.15 -4.57
C ASP A 220 -37.66 -29.81 -5.85
N GLY A 221 -37.51 -28.52 -6.16
CA GLY A 221 -36.69 -28.01 -7.27
C GLY A 221 -37.44 -27.68 -8.55
N HIS A 222 -38.77 -27.82 -8.57
CA HIS A 222 -39.58 -27.39 -9.72
C HIS A 222 -39.69 -25.86 -9.79
N VAL A 223 -39.39 -25.28 -10.95
CA VAL A 223 -39.50 -23.83 -11.17
C VAL A 223 -40.97 -23.42 -11.29
N ILE A 224 -41.42 -22.56 -10.39
CA ILE A 224 -42.74 -21.93 -10.47
C ILE A 224 -42.70 -20.81 -11.50
N LEU A 225 -41.78 -19.87 -11.28
CA LEU A 225 -41.63 -18.71 -12.15
C LEU A 225 -40.21 -18.17 -12.08
N ARG A 226 -39.71 -17.67 -13.21
CA ARG A 226 -38.44 -16.95 -13.30
C ARG A 226 -38.62 -15.65 -14.08
N TYR A 227 -38.11 -14.56 -13.52
CA TYR A 227 -38.21 -13.23 -14.09
C TYR A 227 -36.87 -12.49 -14.07
N PRO A 228 -36.45 -11.83 -15.16
CA PRO A 228 -36.99 -11.95 -16.52
C PRO A 228 -36.90 -13.39 -17.03
N ASN A 229 -37.76 -13.77 -17.98
CA ASN A 229 -37.69 -15.11 -18.58
C ASN A 229 -36.47 -15.21 -19.50
N ASP A 230 -35.57 -16.14 -19.20
CA ASP A 230 -34.34 -16.44 -19.94
C ASP A 230 -34.44 -17.76 -20.76
N GLY A 231 -35.65 -18.22 -21.04
CA GLY A 231 -35.92 -19.50 -21.68
C GLY A 231 -36.06 -20.66 -20.70
N THR A 232 -36.00 -20.41 -19.39
CA THR A 232 -36.36 -21.39 -18.36
C THR A 232 -37.85 -21.73 -18.46
N ARG A 233 -38.16 -23.02 -18.58
CA ARG A 233 -39.56 -23.47 -18.67
C ARG A 233 -40.20 -23.48 -17.29
N VAL A 234 -41.50 -23.15 -17.25
CA VAL A 234 -42.33 -23.43 -16.07
C VAL A 234 -42.32 -24.94 -15.83
N ASP A 235 -42.24 -25.34 -14.56
CA ASP A 235 -42.09 -26.73 -14.10
C ASP A 235 -40.76 -27.41 -14.50
N GLU A 236 -39.76 -26.66 -15.00
CA GLU A 236 -38.40 -27.19 -15.20
C GLU A 236 -37.80 -27.60 -13.84
N ASN A 237 -37.29 -28.82 -13.73
CA ASN A 237 -36.72 -29.32 -12.49
C ASN A 237 -35.22 -28.96 -12.37
N PHE A 238 -34.86 -28.28 -11.28
CA PHE A 238 -33.51 -27.87 -10.93
C PHE A 238 -32.83 -28.82 -9.92
N ALA A 239 -33.51 -29.86 -9.45
CA ALA A 239 -32.93 -30.90 -8.60
C ALA A 239 -31.65 -31.50 -9.20
N GLY A 240 -30.64 -31.75 -8.37
CA GLY A 240 -29.33 -32.25 -8.80
C GLY A 240 -28.40 -31.20 -9.42
N ARG A 241 -28.85 -29.98 -9.67
CA ARG A 241 -27.95 -28.88 -10.10
C ARG A 241 -27.16 -28.34 -8.92
N LYS A 242 -25.88 -27.98 -9.17
CA LYS A 242 -24.95 -27.49 -8.13
C LYS A 242 -25.53 -26.37 -7.25
N ASN A 243 -26.16 -25.36 -7.85
CA ASN A 243 -26.73 -24.25 -7.08
C ASN A 243 -27.97 -24.68 -6.26
N PHE A 244 -28.78 -25.61 -6.78
CA PHE A 244 -29.97 -26.10 -6.07
C PHE A 244 -29.61 -26.88 -4.80
N GLU A 245 -28.56 -27.71 -4.85
CA GLU A 245 -28.05 -28.41 -3.67
C GLU A 245 -27.60 -27.42 -2.58
N ARG A 246 -27.04 -26.27 -2.97
CA ARG A 246 -26.67 -25.21 -2.03
C ARG A 246 -27.90 -24.51 -1.45
N PHE A 247 -28.99 -24.34 -2.22
CA PHE A 247 -30.25 -23.82 -1.70
C PHE A 247 -30.88 -24.72 -0.64
N LYS A 248 -30.57 -26.03 -0.66
CA LYS A 248 -30.99 -27.01 0.37
C LYS A 248 -30.09 -27.04 1.62
N SER A 249 -28.85 -26.54 1.53
CA SER A 249 -27.95 -26.48 2.69
C SER A 249 -28.46 -25.52 3.78
N THR A 250 -28.29 -25.90 5.05
CA THR A 250 -28.66 -25.07 6.22
C THR A 250 -27.52 -24.11 6.56
N GLY A 251 -27.86 -22.87 6.99
CA GLY A 251 -26.88 -21.88 7.47
C GLY A 251 -26.23 -20.98 6.42
N VAL A 252 -26.54 -21.15 5.13
CA VAL A 252 -26.12 -20.23 4.06
C VAL A 252 -27.35 -19.57 3.48
N SER A 253 -27.40 -18.24 3.45
CA SER A 253 -28.49 -17.46 2.83
C SER A 253 -28.07 -16.76 1.54
N SER A 254 -26.76 -16.68 1.27
CA SER A 254 -26.24 -16.10 0.04
C SER A 254 -24.93 -16.72 -0.41
N PHE A 255 -24.68 -16.69 -1.72
CA PHE A 255 -23.42 -17.13 -2.31
C PHE A 255 -23.22 -16.69 -3.76
N PHE A 256 -21.97 -16.63 -4.21
CA PHE A 256 -21.66 -16.53 -5.64
C PHE A 256 -21.76 -17.89 -6.34
N GLY A 257 -22.35 -17.89 -7.53
CA GLY A 257 -22.51 -19.08 -8.36
C GLY A 257 -22.75 -18.73 -9.83
N VAL A 258 -22.46 -19.67 -10.71
CA VAL A 258 -22.69 -19.52 -12.15
C VAL A 258 -24.08 -20.06 -12.50
N SER A 259 -24.85 -19.27 -13.24
CA SER A 259 -26.18 -19.64 -13.73
C SER A 259 -26.11 -20.47 -15.02
N LYS A 260 -27.27 -20.95 -15.50
CA LYS A 260 -27.40 -21.73 -16.75
C LYS A 260 -26.87 -20.99 -17.98
N ASP A 261 -26.97 -19.67 -17.99
CA ASP A 261 -26.49 -18.78 -19.07
C ASP A 261 -24.98 -18.45 -18.98
N GLY A 262 -24.24 -19.10 -18.07
CA GLY A 262 -22.82 -18.85 -17.87
C GLY A 262 -22.49 -17.57 -17.10
N THR A 263 -23.48 -16.77 -16.71
CA THR A 263 -23.25 -15.53 -15.97
C THR A 263 -23.13 -15.81 -14.47
N GLU A 264 -22.07 -15.30 -13.85
CA GLU A 264 -21.87 -15.33 -12.40
C GLU A 264 -22.81 -14.36 -11.69
N ARG A 265 -23.50 -14.85 -10.66
CA ARG A 265 -24.48 -14.10 -9.88
C ARG A 265 -24.27 -14.29 -8.39
N LEU A 266 -24.64 -13.28 -7.61
CA LEU A 266 -24.77 -13.37 -6.16
C LEU A 266 -26.17 -13.89 -5.85
N TYR A 267 -26.31 -15.19 -5.63
CA TYR A 267 -27.57 -15.80 -5.22
C TYR A 267 -27.87 -15.47 -3.77
N ASN A 268 -29.00 -14.84 -3.51
CA ASN A 268 -29.61 -14.72 -2.19
C ASN A 268 -30.94 -15.48 -2.22
N PHE A 269 -31.25 -16.25 -1.17
CA PHE A 269 -32.47 -17.04 -1.16
C PHE A 269 -33.10 -17.15 0.22
N ARG A 270 -34.41 -17.38 0.22
CA ARG A 270 -35.26 -17.47 1.41
C ARG A 270 -36.32 -18.54 1.19
N ARG A 271 -36.53 -19.37 2.21
CA ARG A 271 -37.46 -20.51 2.17
C ARG A 271 -38.73 -20.17 2.92
N PHE A 272 -39.86 -20.52 2.32
CA PHE A 272 -41.19 -20.32 2.88
C PHE A 272 -41.57 -21.65 3.54
N GLU A 273 -41.26 -21.81 4.82
CA GLU A 273 -41.43 -23.10 5.53
C GLU A 273 -42.85 -23.66 5.42
N LYS A 274 -43.87 -22.80 5.55
CA LYS A 274 -45.28 -23.21 5.43
C LYS A 274 -45.67 -23.62 4.01
N LEU A 275 -45.13 -22.95 3.00
CA LEU A 275 -45.57 -23.09 1.61
C LEU A 275 -44.67 -23.98 0.77
N LYS A 276 -43.58 -24.51 1.34
CA LYS A 276 -42.62 -25.37 0.63
C LYS A 276 -42.09 -24.72 -0.65
N MET A 277 -41.83 -23.42 -0.57
CA MET A 277 -41.33 -22.61 -1.68
C MET A 277 -39.99 -21.96 -1.32
N ILE A 278 -39.23 -21.59 -2.34
CA ILE A 278 -37.96 -20.87 -2.21
C ILE A 278 -38.01 -19.69 -3.18
N VAL A 279 -37.82 -18.48 -2.65
CA VAL A 279 -37.56 -17.30 -3.48
C VAL A 279 -36.07 -17.06 -3.57
N ILE A 280 -35.60 -16.74 -4.77
CA ILE A 280 -34.19 -16.52 -5.07
C ILE A 280 -34.07 -15.18 -5.78
N ILE A 281 -33.22 -14.31 -5.27
CA ILE A 281 -32.87 -13.02 -5.86
C ILE A 281 -31.38 -13.08 -6.20
N ALA A 282 -31.06 -12.91 -7.49
CA ALA A 282 -29.70 -13.10 -7.97
C ALA A 282 -29.28 -11.97 -8.93
N PRO A 283 -28.77 -10.84 -8.40
CA PRO A 283 -28.09 -9.83 -9.22
C PRO A 283 -26.80 -10.40 -9.84
N THR A 284 -26.37 -9.82 -10.96
CA THR A 284 -25.12 -10.20 -11.63
C THR A 284 -23.90 -9.72 -10.83
N SER A 285 -22.82 -10.51 -10.82
CA SER A 285 -21.54 -10.15 -10.21
C SER A 285 -21.02 -8.81 -10.77
N HIS A 286 -21.16 -8.60 -12.08
CA HIS A 286 -20.80 -7.34 -12.74
C HIS A 286 -21.59 -6.15 -12.19
N TYR A 287 -22.90 -6.27 -11.99
CA TYR A 287 -23.71 -5.18 -11.43
C TYR A 287 -23.34 -4.90 -9.96
N VAL A 288 -23.17 -5.95 -9.15
CA VAL A 288 -22.77 -5.82 -7.73
C VAL A 288 -21.44 -5.06 -7.59
N PHE A 289 -20.48 -5.31 -8.49
CA PHE A 289 -19.15 -4.71 -8.44
C PHE A 289 -18.94 -3.54 -9.42
N ALA A 290 -19.96 -3.06 -10.11
CA ALA A 290 -19.81 -2.01 -11.13
C ALA A 290 -19.19 -0.72 -10.56
N ASP A 291 -19.73 -0.26 -9.44
CA ASP A 291 -19.20 0.90 -8.72
C ASP A 291 -17.80 0.63 -8.16
N TRP A 292 -17.57 -0.58 -7.66
CA TRP A 292 -16.26 -0.95 -7.12
C TRP A 292 -15.18 -0.97 -8.21
N ASN A 293 -15.47 -1.55 -9.38
CA ASN A 293 -14.56 -1.57 -10.53
C ASN A 293 -14.19 -0.15 -10.99
N SER A 294 -15.18 0.72 -11.11
CA SER A 294 -14.97 2.12 -11.51
C SER A 294 -14.09 2.85 -10.50
N ARG A 295 -14.32 2.63 -9.19
CA ARG A 295 -13.52 3.21 -8.11
C ARG A 295 -12.11 2.66 -8.01
N ALA A 296 -11.96 1.35 -8.17
CA ALA A 296 -10.67 0.69 -8.18
C ALA A 296 -9.77 1.26 -9.27
N TRP A 297 -10.33 1.59 -10.44
CA TRP A 297 -9.53 2.14 -11.51
C TRP A 297 -8.95 3.52 -11.16
N TYR A 298 -9.78 4.52 -10.86
CA TYR A 298 -9.24 5.85 -10.59
C TYR A 298 -8.40 5.92 -9.31
N ILE A 299 -8.73 5.15 -8.26
CA ILE A 299 -7.88 5.05 -7.06
C ILE A 299 -6.52 4.47 -7.43
N GLY A 300 -6.50 3.38 -8.21
CA GLY A 300 -5.27 2.77 -8.69
C GLY A 300 -4.39 3.74 -9.48
N VAL A 301 -4.97 4.50 -10.43
CA VAL A 301 -4.22 5.53 -11.19
C VAL A 301 -3.63 6.57 -10.27
N VAL A 302 -4.45 7.18 -9.41
CA VAL A 302 -4.01 8.27 -8.52
C VAL A 302 -2.92 7.78 -7.57
N THR A 303 -3.09 6.59 -7.00
CA THR A 303 -2.08 5.98 -6.11
C THR A 303 -0.77 5.71 -6.85
N LEU A 304 -0.81 5.17 -8.06
CA LEU A 304 0.40 4.92 -8.85
C LEU A 304 1.12 6.21 -9.24
N LEU A 305 0.39 7.25 -9.67
CA LEU A 305 0.97 8.57 -9.95
C LEU A 305 1.59 9.19 -8.70
N LEU A 306 0.94 9.09 -7.55
CA LEU A 306 1.45 9.59 -6.28
C LEU A 306 2.75 8.86 -5.87
N VAL A 307 2.77 7.53 -5.94
CA VAL A 307 3.97 6.72 -5.64
C VAL A 307 5.10 7.05 -6.60
N PHE A 308 4.81 7.13 -7.90
CA PHE A 308 5.80 7.52 -8.90
C PHE A 308 6.38 8.90 -8.62
N GLY A 309 5.52 9.88 -8.29
CA GLY A 309 5.93 11.23 -7.91
C GLY A 309 6.81 11.25 -6.66
N LEU A 310 6.44 10.52 -5.61
CA LEU A 310 7.18 10.44 -4.34
C LEU A 310 8.56 9.79 -4.50
N VAL A 311 8.64 8.70 -5.26
CA VAL A 311 9.92 8.01 -5.54
C VAL A 311 10.81 8.88 -6.42
N SER A 312 10.24 9.50 -7.46
CA SER A 312 10.98 10.37 -8.38
C SER A 312 11.52 11.61 -7.66
N ALA A 313 10.68 12.28 -6.85
CA ALA A 313 11.10 13.43 -6.05
C ALA A 313 12.19 13.05 -5.03
N ALA A 314 12.06 11.90 -4.37
CA ALA A 314 13.08 11.41 -3.44
C ALA A 314 14.41 11.09 -4.15
N ARG A 315 14.36 10.55 -5.38
CA ARG A 315 15.55 10.33 -6.20
C ARG A 315 16.20 11.63 -6.63
N LEU A 316 15.43 12.60 -7.11
CA LEU A 316 15.93 13.93 -7.48
C LEU A 316 16.61 14.61 -6.29
N LEU A 317 15.97 14.59 -5.11
CA LEU A 317 16.54 15.14 -3.88
C LEU A 317 17.82 14.42 -3.45
N SER A 318 17.87 13.09 -3.57
CA SER A 318 19.05 12.30 -3.21
C SER A 318 20.24 12.63 -4.11
N VAL A 319 20.02 12.75 -5.43
CA VAL A 319 21.05 13.13 -6.41
C VAL A 319 21.55 14.56 -6.17
N GLU A 320 20.64 15.52 -6.01
CA GLU A 320 20.99 16.92 -5.71
C GLU A 320 21.82 17.04 -4.43
N PHE A 321 21.47 16.27 -3.40
CA PHE A 321 22.20 16.27 -2.13
C PHE A 321 23.61 15.69 -2.29
N GLN A 322 23.76 14.59 -3.04
CA GLN A 322 25.07 14.02 -3.35
C GLN A 322 25.95 15.00 -4.12
N HIS A 323 25.40 15.67 -5.15
CA HIS A 323 26.13 16.64 -5.94
C HIS A 323 26.64 17.81 -5.09
N ARG A 324 25.82 18.34 -4.17
CA ARG A 324 26.23 19.39 -3.23
C ARG A 324 27.40 18.95 -2.35
N LEU A 325 27.36 17.73 -1.81
CA LEU A 325 28.43 17.20 -0.99
C LEU A 325 29.74 17.03 -1.77
N GLU A 326 29.68 16.59 -3.02
CA GLU A 326 30.85 16.47 -3.89
C GLU A 326 31.47 17.84 -4.21
N VAL A 327 30.64 18.85 -4.53
CA VAL A 327 31.11 20.21 -4.81
C VAL A 327 31.77 20.82 -3.56
N GLU A 328 31.16 20.68 -2.38
CA GLU A 328 31.76 21.12 -1.12
C GLU A 328 33.11 20.45 -0.86
N ALA A 329 33.21 19.13 -1.07
CA ALA A 329 34.46 18.40 -0.90
C ALA A 329 35.54 18.86 -1.90
N ARG A 330 35.16 19.13 -3.16
CA ARG A 330 36.08 19.62 -4.19
C ARG A 330 36.61 21.01 -3.87
N LEU A 331 35.75 21.93 -3.42
CA LEU A 331 36.15 23.27 -2.97
C LEU A 331 37.14 23.20 -1.81
N ARG A 332 36.90 22.32 -0.82
CA ARG A 332 37.82 22.11 0.31
C ARG A 332 39.18 21.52 -0.10
N ASN A 333 39.29 20.88 -1.27
CA ASN A 333 40.52 20.26 -1.75
C ASN A 333 41.35 21.15 -2.70
N MET A 334 40.81 22.27 -3.19
CA MET A 334 41.48 23.09 -4.23
C MET A 334 42.49 24.12 -3.71
N THR A 335 42.75 24.22 -2.41
CA THR A 335 43.80 25.11 -1.87
C THR A 335 45.07 24.32 -1.56
N ARG A 336 46.09 24.39 -2.45
CA ARG A 336 47.42 23.77 -2.26
C ARG A 336 48.51 24.76 -1.86
N VAL A 337 48.24 26.05 -1.97
CA VAL A 337 49.15 27.14 -1.64
C VAL A 337 48.65 27.90 -0.41
N ASP A 338 49.58 28.45 0.36
CA ASP A 338 49.30 29.39 1.44
C ASP A 338 48.97 30.77 0.84
N GLY A 339 47.85 31.34 1.26
CA GLY A 339 47.31 32.57 0.67
C GLY A 339 48.15 33.82 0.93
N LEU A 340 49.01 33.82 1.95
CA LEU A 340 49.88 34.95 2.29
C LEU A 340 51.24 34.83 1.59
N THR A 341 51.89 33.67 1.74
CA THR A 341 53.29 33.50 1.31
C THR A 341 53.45 32.97 -0.11
N GLY A 342 52.38 32.42 -0.70
CA GLY A 342 52.42 31.76 -2.01
C GLY A 342 53.16 30.42 -2.03
N LEU A 343 53.71 29.98 -0.89
CA LEU A 343 54.35 28.66 -0.74
C LEU A 343 53.31 27.54 -0.71
N SER A 344 53.77 26.29 -0.74
CA SER A 344 52.88 25.16 -0.45
C SER A 344 52.28 25.31 0.95
N ASN A 345 51.00 24.98 1.11
CA ASN A 345 50.44 24.87 2.45
C ASN A 345 50.81 23.54 3.10
N ARG A 346 50.59 23.42 4.41
CA ARG A 346 50.84 22.20 5.18
C ARG A 346 50.23 20.94 4.56
N ARG A 347 49.05 21.04 3.93
CA ARG A 347 48.41 19.88 3.28
C ARG A 347 49.19 19.38 2.07
N ASN A 348 49.62 20.30 1.21
CA ASN A 348 50.45 19.96 0.05
C ASN A 348 51.83 19.43 0.49
N LEU A 349 52.37 19.95 1.60
CA LEU A 349 53.57 19.41 2.23
C LEU A 349 53.37 17.96 2.68
N ASP A 350 52.32 17.66 3.46
CA ASP A 350 52.06 16.31 3.99
C ASP A 350 51.95 15.29 2.85
N GLU A 351 51.22 15.64 1.77
CA GLU A 351 51.08 14.81 0.56
C GLU A 351 52.43 14.56 -0.15
N ARG A 352 53.20 15.63 -0.37
CA ARG A 352 54.46 15.56 -1.13
C ARG A 352 55.57 14.91 -0.32
N LEU A 353 55.64 15.17 0.98
CA LEU A 353 56.61 14.55 1.87
C LEU A 353 56.40 13.03 1.95
N LEU A 354 55.15 12.57 2.06
CA LEU A 354 54.87 11.13 2.07
C LEU A 354 55.34 10.45 0.78
N PHE A 355 55.14 11.13 -0.36
CA PHE A 355 55.63 10.66 -1.65
C PHE A 355 57.17 10.56 -1.70
N GLU A 356 57.88 11.62 -1.31
CA GLU A 356 59.35 11.64 -1.30
C GLU A 356 59.95 10.67 -0.28
N TRP A 357 59.29 10.47 0.87
CA TRP A 357 59.65 9.44 1.85
C TRP A 357 59.64 8.03 1.24
N HIS A 358 58.54 7.67 0.57
CA HIS A 358 58.44 6.37 -0.11
C HIS A 358 59.41 6.24 -1.29
N ARG A 359 59.78 7.35 -1.94
CA ARG A 359 60.80 7.35 -2.98
C ARG A 359 62.18 7.09 -2.39
N SER A 360 62.60 7.83 -1.37
CA SER A 360 63.87 7.66 -0.66
C SER A 360 64.03 6.24 -0.11
N LYS A 361 63.00 5.68 0.53
CA LYS A 361 63.01 4.27 1.01
C LYS A 361 63.23 3.24 -0.10
N ARG A 362 62.79 3.51 -1.34
CA ARG A 362 62.97 2.59 -2.48
C ARG A 362 64.29 2.76 -3.20
N SER A 363 64.76 4.00 -3.36
CA SER A 363 66.02 4.28 -4.05
C SER A 363 67.25 4.11 -3.17
N GLY A 364 67.09 4.17 -1.84
CA GLY A 364 68.20 4.21 -0.89
C GLY A 364 68.86 5.59 -0.79
N GLU A 365 68.35 6.59 -1.52
CA GLU A 365 68.86 7.95 -1.52
C GLU A 365 68.44 8.71 -0.26
N PRO A 366 69.28 9.61 0.27
CA PRO A 366 68.98 10.32 1.50
C PRO A 366 67.84 11.33 1.33
N LEU A 367 67.08 11.57 2.40
CA LEU A 367 66.03 12.59 2.46
C LEU A 367 66.28 13.48 3.67
N ALA A 368 66.31 14.79 3.46
CA ALA A 368 66.47 15.76 4.52
C ALA A 368 65.27 16.71 4.65
N ILE A 369 65.02 17.16 5.87
CA ILE A 369 64.04 18.18 6.21
C ILE A 369 64.75 19.30 6.97
N LEU A 370 64.48 20.53 6.55
CA LEU A 370 64.77 21.73 7.34
C LEU A 370 63.46 22.20 7.96
N PHE A 371 63.45 22.35 9.27
CA PHE A 371 62.42 23.06 10.00
C PHE A 371 62.95 24.46 10.33
N VAL A 372 62.36 25.47 9.72
CA VAL A 372 62.80 26.86 9.77
C VAL A 372 61.78 27.67 10.55
N ASP A 373 62.23 28.39 11.55
CA ASP A 373 61.36 29.23 12.37
C ASP A 373 61.95 30.63 12.53
N ILE A 374 61.11 31.64 12.38
CA ILE A 374 61.54 33.04 12.50
C ILE A 374 61.75 33.41 13.96
N ASP A 375 62.97 33.82 14.28
CA ASP A 375 63.36 34.18 15.63
C ASP A 375 62.58 35.40 16.13
N ARG A 376 61.99 35.27 17.33
CA ARG A 376 61.28 36.35 18.04
C ARG A 376 60.12 36.97 17.23
N PHE A 377 59.53 36.27 16.27
CA PHE A 377 58.52 36.83 15.39
C PHE A 377 57.28 37.40 16.10
N LYS A 378 56.85 36.80 17.21
CA LYS A 378 55.82 37.41 18.08
C LYS A 378 56.21 38.81 18.57
N SER A 379 57.45 38.97 19.06
CA SER A 379 57.98 40.27 19.48
C SER A 379 58.07 41.25 18.33
N TYR A 380 58.38 40.77 17.12
CA TYR A 380 58.36 41.59 15.91
C TYR A 380 56.95 42.13 15.63
N ASN A 381 55.94 41.26 15.65
CA ASN A 381 54.54 41.67 15.47
C ASN A 381 54.07 42.65 16.56
N ASP A 382 54.44 42.41 17.81
CA ASP A 382 54.08 43.29 18.93
C ASP A 382 54.71 44.69 18.79
N THR A 383 55.86 44.80 18.10
CA THR A 383 56.60 46.06 17.91
C THR A 383 56.17 46.81 16.64
N TYR A 384 56.05 46.11 15.51
CA TYR A 384 55.87 46.70 14.18
C TYR A 384 54.46 46.50 13.59
N GLY A 385 53.59 45.79 14.30
CA GLY A 385 52.24 45.47 13.88
C GLY A 385 52.16 44.27 12.92
N HIS A 386 50.98 43.65 12.87
CA HIS A 386 50.74 42.45 12.06
C HIS A 386 50.95 42.65 10.56
N GLN A 387 50.68 43.84 10.02
CA GLN A 387 50.87 44.11 8.59
C GLN A 387 52.36 44.03 8.19
N SER A 388 53.23 44.66 8.98
CA SER A 388 54.68 44.56 8.80
C SER A 388 55.17 43.13 9.02
N GLY A 389 54.52 42.39 9.93
CA GLY A 389 54.73 40.96 10.13
C GLY A 389 54.42 40.12 8.90
N ASP A 390 53.29 40.37 8.25
CA ASP A 390 52.87 39.69 7.02
C ASP A 390 53.84 39.98 5.85
N ASP A 391 54.32 41.21 5.74
CA ASP A 391 55.34 41.59 4.77
C ASP A 391 56.67 40.88 5.05
N ALA A 392 57.09 40.81 6.32
CA ALA A 392 58.27 40.07 6.74
C ALA A 392 58.14 38.56 6.50
N LEU A 393 56.99 37.95 6.79
CA LEU A 393 56.70 36.54 6.49
C LEU A 393 56.80 36.25 5.01
N THR A 394 56.27 37.15 4.18
CA THR A 394 56.30 37.02 2.72
C THR A 394 57.74 37.13 2.21
N ALA A 395 58.52 38.09 2.70
CA ALA A 395 59.92 38.27 2.32
C ALA A 395 60.79 37.07 2.74
N VAL A 396 60.63 36.58 3.97
CA VAL A 396 61.34 35.39 4.48
C VAL A 396 60.94 34.14 3.70
N ALA A 397 59.65 33.93 3.45
CA ALA A 397 59.15 32.81 2.65
C ALA A 397 59.79 32.78 1.24
N GLN A 398 59.88 33.94 0.58
CA GLN A 398 60.54 34.07 -0.72
C GLN A 398 62.04 33.82 -0.63
N ALA A 399 62.72 34.25 0.44
CA ALA A 399 64.14 33.97 0.65
C ALA A 399 64.41 32.47 0.85
N ILE A 400 63.55 31.77 1.59
CA ILE A 400 63.63 30.32 1.79
C ILE A 400 63.42 29.58 0.47
N ALA A 401 62.37 29.93 -0.29
CA ALA A 401 62.09 29.33 -1.59
C ALA A 401 63.24 29.55 -2.58
N LYS A 402 63.83 30.75 -2.61
CA LYS A 402 65.00 31.05 -3.47
C LYS A 402 66.26 30.29 -3.07
N SER A 403 66.35 29.82 -1.83
CA SER A 403 67.50 29.04 -1.34
C SER A 403 67.38 27.54 -1.61
N SER A 404 66.20 27.06 -2.03
CA SER A 404 65.87 25.65 -2.30
C SER A 404 65.20 25.50 -3.67
N GLN A 405 65.96 25.82 -4.73
CA GLN A 405 65.47 25.85 -6.10
C GLN A 405 65.71 24.57 -6.90
N ARG A 406 66.20 23.49 -6.28
CA ARG A 406 66.46 22.26 -7.04
C ARG A 406 65.14 21.64 -7.48
N PRO A 407 65.07 21.07 -8.69
CA PRO A 407 63.91 20.27 -9.10
C PRO A 407 63.68 19.12 -8.10
N GLY A 408 62.62 19.21 -7.30
CA GLY A 408 62.30 18.24 -6.26
C GLY A 408 62.20 18.83 -4.85
N ASP A 409 62.83 19.99 -4.60
CA ASP A 409 62.71 20.69 -3.32
C ASP A 409 61.27 21.15 -3.09
N ILE A 410 60.77 21.01 -1.88
CA ILE A 410 59.42 21.45 -1.50
C ILE A 410 59.55 22.42 -0.33
N THR A 411 59.21 23.69 -0.58
CA THR A 411 59.07 24.70 0.47
C THR A 411 57.59 24.89 0.81
N ALA A 412 57.27 24.80 2.10
CA ALA A 412 55.90 24.95 2.60
C ALA A 412 55.84 25.78 3.88
N ARG A 413 54.73 26.50 4.05
CA ARG A 413 54.38 27.11 5.35
C ARG A 413 53.69 26.06 6.22
N PHE A 414 54.32 25.73 7.33
CA PHE A 414 53.88 24.68 8.25
C PHE A 414 52.94 25.22 9.34
N GLY A 415 53.26 26.42 9.84
CA GLY A 415 52.54 27.11 10.91
C GLY A 415 52.45 28.62 10.67
N GLY A 416 52.26 29.38 11.75
CA GLY A 416 52.16 30.85 11.68
C GLY A 416 53.46 31.49 11.19
N GLU A 417 54.58 31.13 11.80
CA GLU A 417 55.94 31.66 11.55
C GLU A 417 56.94 30.55 11.19
N GLU A 418 56.43 29.34 10.93
CA GLU A 418 57.20 28.12 10.72
C GLU A 418 57.13 27.69 9.26
N PHE A 419 58.28 27.33 8.71
CA PHE A 419 58.44 26.83 7.35
C PHE A 419 59.14 25.49 7.36
N VAL A 420 58.78 24.64 6.41
CA VAL A 420 59.43 23.35 6.20
C VAL A 420 59.96 23.30 4.79
N VAL A 421 61.23 22.88 4.66
CA VAL A 421 61.86 22.57 3.38
C VAL A 421 62.15 21.08 3.34
N VAL A 422 61.60 20.39 2.35
CA VAL A 422 61.91 18.98 2.06
C VAL A 422 62.93 18.96 0.93
N LEU A 423 64.04 18.25 1.15
CA LEU A 423 65.17 18.14 0.23
C LEU A 423 65.39 16.66 -0.11
N PRO A 424 64.78 16.17 -1.20
CA PRO A 424 65.06 14.82 -1.71
C PRO A 424 66.52 14.67 -2.13
N GLU A 425 67.04 13.44 -2.07
CA GLU A 425 68.39 13.08 -2.52
C GLU A 425 69.48 13.96 -1.89
N THR A 426 69.26 14.35 -0.62
CA THR A 426 70.12 15.29 0.11
C THR A 426 70.43 14.74 1.50
N ASP A 427 71.71 14.59 1.81
CA ASP A 427 72.20 14.17 3.12
C ASP A 427 72.27 15.35 4.12
N SER A 428 72.64 15.05 5.37
CA SER A 428 72.78 16.07 6.43
C SER A 428 73.73 17.21 6.04
N LYS A 429 74.82 16.91 5.33
CA LYS A 429 75.81 17.92 4.92
C LYS A 429 75.23 18.85 3.86
N GLY A 430 74.59 18.29 2.83
CA GLY A 430 73.90 19.07 1.81
C GLY A 430 72.78 19.92 2.38
N ALA A 431 72.00 19.36 3.31
CA ALA A 431 70.92 20.09 3.99
C ALA A 431 71.44 21.26 4.84
N THR A 432 72.61 21.09 5.48
CA THR A 432 73.28 22.17 6.23
C THR A 432 73.78 23.28 5.32
N LEU A 433 74.21 22.97 4.09
CA LEU A 433 74.57 23.99 3.10
C LEU A 433 73.34 24.79 2.64
N VAL A 434 72.19 24.14 2.45
CA VAL A 434 70.93 24.82 2.16
C VAL A 434 70.49 25.69 3.34
N ALA A 435 70.64 25.20 4.57
CA ALA A 435 70.35 25.98 5.78
C ALA A 435 71.25 27.23 5.87
N ALA A 436 72.54 27.10 5.58
CA ALA A 436 73.47 28.24 5.52
C ALA A 436 73.06 29.24 4.43
N ALA A 437 72.64 28.77 3.25
CA ALA A 437 72.13 29.63 2.19
C ALA A 437 70.87 30.40 2.63
N ILE A 438 69.95 29.74 3.37
CA ILE A 438 68.76 30.39 3.94
C ILE A 438 69.17 31.46 4.95
N HIS A 439 70.11 31.19 5.86
CA HIS A 439 70.61 32.20 6.79
C HIS A 439 71.17 33.43 6.06
N CYS A 440 71.99 33.22 5.02
CA CYS A 440 72.53 34.32 4.21
C CYS A 440 71.41 35.09 3.49
N ALA A 441 70.44 34.39 2.91
CA ALA A 441 69.34 35.00 2.17
C ALA A 441 68.42 35.84 3.09
N VAL A 442 68.10 35.33 4.29
CA VAL A 442 67.31 36.07 5.29
C VAL A 442 68.09 37.27 5.82
N HIS A 443 69.37 37.11 6.14
CA HIS A 443 70.23 38.21 6.58
C HIS A 443 70.33 39.33 5.51
N ALA A 444 70.42 38.94 4.23
CA ALA A 444 70.46 39.89 3.12
C ALA A 444 69.18 40.73 2.95
N LEU A 445 68.04 40.29 3.51
CA LEU A 445 66.82 41.11 3.54
C LEU A 445 66.98 42.35 4.43
N SER A 446 67.90 42.33 5.41
CA SER A 446 68.20 43.44 6.32
C SER A 446 66.95 44.07 6.97
N ILE A 447 65.97 43.23 7.30
CA ILE A 447 64.73 43.68 7.96
C ILE A 447 65.03 43.97 9.42
N GLU A 448 64.92 45.23 9.82
CA GLU A 448 65.19 45.69 11.19
C GLU A 448 64.27 45.01 12.21
N HIS A 449 64.84 44.50 13.30
CA HIS A 449 64.10 43.97 14.43
C HIS A 449 64.80 44.37 15.73
N THR A 450 64.38 45.49 16.31
CA THR A 450 64.97 46.05 17.56
C THR A 450 64.80 45.15 18.78
N GLY A 451 63.77 44.30 18.80
CA GLY A 451 63.54 43.27 19.82
C GLY A 451 64.37 41.99 19.65
N SER A 452 65.18 41.89 18.58
CA SER A 452 66.11 40.78 18.34
C SER A 452 67.49 41.10 18.91
N GLU A 453 68.15 40.08 19.46
CA GLU A 453 69.55 40.14 19.92
C GLU A 453 70.53 40.47 18.78
N HIS A 454 70.09 40.33 17.52
CA HIS A 454 70.85 40.59 16.31
C HIS A 454 70.46 41.90 15.59
N GLY A 455 69.49 42.67 16.12
CA GLY A 455 69.01 43.93 15.53
C GLY A 455 68.23 43.77 14.22
N MET A 456 68.07 42.55 13.72
CA MET A 456 67.38 42.21 12.48
C MET A 456 66.64 40.88 12.61
N ILE A 457 65.73 40.60 11.68
CA ILE A 457 65.08 39.29 11.58
C ILE A 457 66.13 38.22 11.27
N THR A 458 66.13 37.16 12.07
CA THR A 458 66.92 35.95 11.87
C THR A 458 66.02 34.72 11.90
N VAL A 459 66.55 33.58 11.48
CA VAL A 459 65.84 32.30 11.57
C VAL A 459 66.67 31.30 12.35
N SER A 460 66.01 30.40 13.06
CA SER A 460 66.61 29.22 13.65
C SER A 460 66.22 28.00 12.82
N ILE A 461 67.20 27.19 12.42
CA ILE A 461 66.97 26.06 11.50
C ILE A 461 67.33 24.74 12.18
N GLY A 462 66.40 23.80 12.17
CA GLY A 462 66.63 22.42 12.53
C GLY A 462 66.78 21.55 11.30
N VAL A 463 67.88 20.82 11.18
CA VAL A 463 68.11 19.87 10.10
C VAL A 463 67.94 18.45 10.63
N ALA A 464 67.12 17.64 9.96
CA ALA A 464 67.13 16.19 10.13
C ALA A 464 67.28 15.53 8.77
N SER A 465 68.05 14.45 8.70
CA SER A 465 68.20 13.63 7.49
C SER A 465 68.12 12.16 7.84
N THR A 466 67.58 11.36 6.93
CA THR A 466 67.62 9.90 7.01
C THR A 466 68.38 9.37 5.80
N GLN A 467 69.23 8.37 6.03
CA GLN A 467 69.56 7.39 4.99
C GLN A 467 68.70 6.15 5.24
N ALA A 468 68.60 5.23 4.29
CA ALA A 468 67.65 4.11 4.37
C ALA A 468 67.71 3.39 5.74
N ASP A 469 66.52 3.25 6.37
CA ASP A 469 66.24 2.56 7.65
C ASP A 469 66.53 3.27 8.99
N ASP A 470 67.03 4.51 8.98
CA ASP A 470 67.33 5.21 10.24
C ASP A 470 66.12 5.85 10.96
N ILE A 471 64.98 6.04 10.28
CA ILE A 471 63.80 6.72 10.85
C ILE A 471 62.50 5.95 10.54
N ALA A 472 61.60 5.90 11.53
CA ALA A 472 60.38 5.08 11.51
C ALA A 472 59.34 5.53 10.46
N ASP A 473 59.09 6.83 10.34
CA ASP A 473 58.14 7.41 9.37
C ASP A 473 58.49 8.87 9.00
N ALA A 474 57.84 9.38 7.94
CA ALA A 474 58.03 10.74 7.47
C ALA A 474 57.75 11.81 8.55
N LEU A 475 56.80 11.53 9.45
CA LEU A 475 56.43 12.45 10.53
C LEU A 475 57.49 12.49 11.63
N ALA A 476 58.18 11.38 11.90
CA ALA A 476 59.31 11.30 12.81
C ALA A 476 60.49 12.15 12.31
N LEU A 477 60.71 12.20 10.99
CA LEU A 477 61.72 13.07 10.38
C LEU A 477 61.38 14.57 10.58
N ILE A 478 60.12 14.98 10.40
CA ILE A 478 59.68 16.35 10.76
C ILE A 478 59.92 16.62 12.24
N ARG A 479 59.48 15.73 13.14
CA ARG A 479 59.66 15.90 14.59
C ARG A 479 61.13 16.01 14.98
N ALA A 480 62.01 15.27 14.32
CA ALA A 480 63.45 15.36 14.56
C ALA A 480 64.01 16.72 14.15
N ALA A 481 63.58 17.25 12.99
CA ALA A 481 63.96 18.58 12.53
C ALA A 481 63.41 19.68 13.46
N ASP A 482 62.15 19.60 13.88
CA ASP A 482 61.54 20.52 14.85
C ASP A 482 62.30 20.55 16.20
N ARG A 483 62.60 19.38 16.77
CA ARG A 483 63.44 19.31 17.98
C ARG A 483 64.82 19.93 17.77
N ALA A 484 65.40 19.79 16.59
CA ALA A 484 66.67 20.43 16.28
C ALA A 484 66.51 21.97 16.18
N ALA A 485 65.44 22.47 15.56
CA ALA A 485 65.15 23.92 15.51
C ALA A 485 64.95 24.49 16.92
N TYR A 486 64.27 23.76 17.80
CA TYR A 486 64.16 24.12 19.21
C TYR A 486 65.52 24.24 19.91
N ARG A 487 66.45 23.31 19.65
CA ARG A 487 67.83 23.40 20.19
C ARG A 487 68.57 24.61 19.62
N ALA A 488 68.44 24.91 18.33
CA ALA A 488 69.01 26.12 17.73
C ALA A 488 68.50 27.40 18.42
N LYS A 489 67.19 27.46 18.72
CA LYS A 489 66.61 28.57 19.49
C LYS A 489 67.16 28.66 20.92
N ALA A 490 67.26 27.53 21.60
CA ALA A 490 67.74 27.48 22.99
C ALA A 490 69.23 27.84 23.12
N SER A 491 70.03 27.52 22.10
CA SER A 491 71.48 27.77 22.06
C SER A 491 71.85 29.18 21.57
N GLY A 492 70.91 30.12 21.52
CA GLY A 492 71.19 31.52 21.17
C GLY A 492 70.66 32.01 19.82
N ARG A 493 69.78 31.25 19.15
CA ARG A 493 69.10 31.63 17.89
C ARG A 493 70.07 31.90 16.73
N ASN A 494 69.52 32.31 15.57
CA ASN A 494 70.27 32.61 14.35
C ASN A 494 71.34 31.55 13.99
N GLN A 495 70.98 30.29 14.14
CA GLN A 495 71.89 29.19 13.88
C GLN A 495 71.16 27.95 13.39
N THR A 496 71.94 27.02 12.85
CA THR A 496 71.47 25.70 12.46
C THR A 496 71.86 24.66 13.51
N SER A 497 70.92 23.80 13.91
CA SER A 497 71.20 22.61 14.70
C SER A 497 70.83 21.36 13.90
N VAL A 498 71.68 20.33 13.96
CA VAL A 498 71.47 19.07 13.26
C VAL A 498 70.97 18.02 14.26
N ALA A 499 69.91 17.29 13.92
CA ALA A 499 69.46 16.13 14.66
C ALA A 499 70.58 15.08 14.73
N GLY A 500 70.84 14.54 15.92
CA GLY A 500 71.82 13.45 16.07
C GLY A 500 71.37 12.19 15.33
N PRO A 501 72.27 11.20 15.11
CA PRO A 501 71.86 9.90 14.59
C PRO A 501 70.75 9.34 15.48
N TYR A 502 69.72 8.79 14.85
CA TYR A 502 68.54 8.28 15.54
C TYR A 502 68.92 7.00 16.30
N SER A 503 69.45 7.14 17.51
CA SER A 503 69.57 6.04 18.46
C SER A 503 68.24 5.92 19.19
N ASP A 504 67.66 4.72 19.21
CA ASP A 504 66.39 4.36 19.88
C ASP A 504 66.45 4.45 21.43
N GLU A 505 67.19 5.41 21.98
CA GLU A 505 67.25 5.71 23.41
C GLU A 505 66.84 7.17 23.65
N VAL A 506 65.58 7.35 24.02
CA VAL A 506 65.11 7.92 25.30
C VAL A 506 63.59 8.09 25.15
N LEU A 507 62.87 7.01 25.46
CA LEU A 507 61.53 7.07 26.03
C LEU A 507 61.72 6.84 27.53
N ILE A 508 61.75 7.92 28.30
CA ILE A 508 61.28 8.06 29.71
C ILE A 508 61.51 9.53 30.08
N SER A 509 60.45 10.33 29.97
CA SER A 509 59.81 11.08 31.08
C SER A 509 58.79 12.06 30.50
#